data_AF-A0A2Z4UEW3-F1
#
_entry.id   AF-A0A2Z4UEW3-F1
#
_cell.length_a   1.000
_cell.length_b   1.000
_cell.length_c   1.000
_cell.angle_alpha   90.00
_cell.angle_beta   90.00
_cell.angle_gamma   90.00
#
_symmetry.space_group_name_H-M   'P 1'
#
loop_
_entity.id
_entity.type
_entity.pdbx_description
1 polymer ?
#
loop_
_entity_poly.entity_id
_entity_poly.type
_entity_poly.pdbx_seq_one_letter_code
_entity_poly.pdbx_strand_id
1 'polypeptide(L)' 'MSVARAPFPENGITHALQGDTVDLICARFYGRTDGVTEAVLDMNRGLASLGAVLPHGTPVTLPSPRELAPSKPKTINLWD' A
#
# COMPACT_ATOMS: atom_id res chain seq x y z
N MET A 1 0.42 17.01 -12.69
CA MET A 1 0.24 17.36 -11.26
C MET A 1 0.80 16.21 -10.43
N SER A 2 1.98 16.36 -9.82
CA SER A 2 2.51 15.34 -8.91
C SER A 2 1.71 15.40 -7.61
N VAL A 3 0.85 14.41 -7.36
CA VAL A 3 0.32 14.18 -6.02
C VAL A 3 1.52 13.86 -5.12
N ALA A 4 1.81 14.77 -4.18
CA ALA A 4 2.84 14.52 -3.19
C ALA A 4 2.46 13.26 -2.40
N ARG A 5 3.36 12.28 -2.39
CA ARG A 5 3.16 11.01 -1.67
C ARG A 5 2.96 11.31 -0.18
N ALA A 6 1.96 10.70 0.44
CA ALA A 6 1.75 10.91 1.87
C ALA A 6 2.92 10.29 2.66
N PRO A 7 3.39 10.96 3.73
CA PRO A 7 4.39 10.37 4.62
C PRO A 7 3.81 9.09 5.25
N PHE A 8 4.63 8.05 5.33
CA PHE A 8 4.22 6.79 5.95
C PHE A 8 3.97 7.00 7.46
N PRO A 9 2.87 6.48 8.02
CA PRO A 9 2.55 6.67 9.43
C PRO A 9 3.56 5.93 10.33
N GLU A 10 3.97 6.56 11.43
CA GLU A 10 4.98 6.03 12.36
C GLU A 10 4.57 4.71 13.04
N ASN A 11 3.27 4.53 13.26
CA ASN A 11 2.67 3.33 13.85
C ASN A 11 2.31 2.26 12.80
N GLY A 12 2.56 2.51 11.51
CA GLY A 12 2.19 1.62 10.42
C GLY A 12 0.69 1.46 10.22
N ILE A 13 -0.15 2.33 10.79
CA ILE A 13 -1.62 2.25 10.66
C ILE A 13 -2.12 3.56 10.08
N THR A 14 -2.93 3.48 9.02
CA THR A 14 -3.65 4.64 8.46
C THR A 14 -5.14 4.45 8.60
N HIS A 15 -5.90 5.55 8.59
CA HIS A 15 -7.36 5.50 8.65
C HIS A 15 -7.91 5.85 7.27
N ALA A 16 -8.77 4.99 6.73
CA ALA A 16 -9.46 5.25 5.46
C ALA A 16 -10.33 6.51 5.55
N LEU A 17 -10.27 7.39 4.57
CA LEU A 17 -11.18 8.53 4.47
C LEU A 17 -12.50 8.12 3.81
N GLN A 18 -13.43 9.07 3.72
CA GLN A 18 -14.72 8.79 3.10
C GLN A 18 -14.52 8.60 1.59
N GLY A 19 -14.94 7.44 1.08
CA GLY A 19 -14.73 7.09 -0.32
C GLY A 19 -13.35 6.52 -0.64
N ASP A 20 -12.47 6.32 0.36
CA ASP A 20 -11.19 5.66 0.13
C ASP A 20 -11.39 4.18 -0.19
N THR A 21 -10.49 3.66 -1.02
CA THR A 21 -10.39 2.24 -1.35
C THR A 21 -8.99 1.75 -0.97
N VAL A 22 -8.83 0.43 -0.86
CA VAL A 22 -7.51 -0.17 -0.59
C VAL A 22 -6.49 0.27 -1.64
N ASP A 23 -6.90 0.31 -2.91
CA ASP A 23 -6.04 0.72 -4.03
C ASP A 23 -5.62 2.20 -3.92
N LEU A 24 -6.54 3.10 -3.59
CA LEU A 24 -6.23 4.53 -3.39
C LEU A 24 -5.27 4.75 -2.23
N ILE A 25 -5.47 4.05 -1.13
CA ILE A 25 -4.56 4.08 0.02
C ILE A 25 -3.17 3.58 -0.41
N CYS A 26 -3.10 2.45 -1.13
CA CYS A 26 -1.85 1.92 -1.63
C CYS A 26 -1.12 2.91 -2.56
N ALA A 27 -1.84 3.51 -3.51
CA ALA A 27 -1.30 4.52 -4.42
C ALA A 27 -0.80 5.77 -3.66
N ARG A 28 -1.51 6.20 -2.61
CA ARG A 28 -1.17 7.41 -1.83
C ARG A 28 0.13 7.26 -1.02
N PHE A 29 0.35 6.11 -0.41
CA PHE A 29 1.53 5.87 0.44
C PHE A 29 2.71 5.26 -0.33
N TYR A 30 2.44 4.35 -1.26
CA TYR A 30 3.49 3.62 -1.98
C TYR A 30 3.70 4.10 -3.41
N GLY A 31 2.73 4.82 -4.01
CA GLY A 31 2.80 5.26 -5.41
C GLY A 31 2.60 4.13 -6.43
N ARG A 32 2.20 2.95 -5.97
CA ARG A 32 1.93 1.75 -6.76
C ARG A 32 0.97 0.83 -6.02
N THR A 33 0.34 -0.07 -6.77
CA THR A 33 -0.68 -1.00 -6.24
C THR A 33 -0.29 -2.46 -6.47
N ASP A 34 0.58 -2.74 -7.44
CA ASP A 34 1.11 -4.07 -7.75
C ASP A 34 1.96 -4.66 -6.61
N GLY A 35 1.54 -5.81 -6.08
CA GLY A 35 2.18 -6.51 -4.95
C GLY A 35 1.97 -5.87 -3.57
N VAL A 36 1.44 -4.65 -3.53
CA VAL A 36 1.18 -3.91 -2.28
C VAL A 36 -0.19 -4.28 -1.73
N THR A 37 -1.20 -4.36 -2.60
CA THR A 37 -2.58 -4.68 -2.21
C THR A 37 -2.67 -6.05 -1.54
N GLU A 38 -1.96 -7.05 -2.04
CA GLU A 38 -1.93 -8.40 -1.48
C GLU A 38 -1.32 -8.39 -0.07
N ALA A 39 -0.20 -7.69 0.12
CA ALA A 39 0.45 -7.58 1.41
C ALA A 39 -0.42 -6.84 2.44
N VAL A 40 -1.11 -5.77 2.01
CA VAL A 40 -2.09 -5.07 2.85
C VAL A 40 -3.25 -5.98 3.20
N LEU A 41 -3.81 -6.74 2.24
CA LEU A 41 -4.92 -7.67 2.51
C LEU A 41 -4.51 -8.82 3.43
N ASP A 42 -3.27 -9.30 3.34
CA ASP A 42 -2.74 -10.34 4.23
C ASP A 42 -2.61 -9.82 5.67
N MET A 43 -2.09 -8.59 5.86
CA MET A 43 -2.03 -7.94 7.17
C MET A 43 -3.41 -7.54 7.72
N ASN A 44 -4.40 -7.31 6.86
CA ASN A 44 -5.74 -6.87 7.23
C ASN A 44 -6.80 -7.89 6.83
N ARG A 45 -6.75 -9.08 7.46
CA ARG A 45 -7.75 -10.13 7.24
C ARG A 45 -9.14 -9.60 7.58
N GLY A 46 -10.02 -9.54 6.57
CA GLY A 46 -11.38 -9.00 6.69
C GLY A 46 -11.58 -7.63 6.01
N LEU A 47 -10.50 -6.95 5.60
CA LEU A 47 -10.61 -5.67 4.90
C LEU A 47 -11.33 -5.81 3.55
N ALA A 48 -11.00 -6.87 2.79
CA ALA A 48 -11.68 -7.19 1.53
C ALA A 48 -13.18 -7.51 1.71
N SER A 49 -13.60 -7.95 2.90
CA SER A 49 -15.00 -8.24 3.20
C SER A 49 -15.83 -6.98 3.43
N LEU A 50 -15.20 -5.82 3.68
CA LEU A 50 -15.89 -4.53 3.85
C LEU A 50 -16.41 -3.96 2.51
N GLY A 51 -15.90 -4.46 1.38
CA GLY A 51 -16.28 -4.05 0.03
C GLY A 51 -15.23 -3.18 -0.66
N ALA A 52 -15.58 -2.66 -1.84
CA ALA A 52 -14.67 -1.87 -2.67
C ALA A 52 -14.31 -0.52 -2.04
N VAL A 53 -15.27 0.11 -1.34
CA VAL A 53 -15.10 1.38 -0.63
C VAL A 53 -15.06 1.08 0.87
N LEU A 54 -13.99 1.53 1.52
CA LEU A 54 -13.82 1.33 2.95
C LEU A 54 -14.68 2.33 3.74
N PRO A 55 -15.30 1.90 4.86
CA PRO A 55 -15.93 2.83 5.78
C PRO A 55 -14.96 3.89 6.27
N HIS A 56 -15.43 5.13 6.41
CA HIS A 56 -14.61 6.22 6.95
C HIS A 56 -14.10 5.86 8.35
N GLY A 57 -12.81 6.11 8.60
CA GLY A 57 -12.15 5.80 9.87
C GLY A 57 -11.73 4.34 10.02
N THR A 58 -11.87 3.51 8.98
CA THR A 58 -11.40 2.11 9.05
C THR A 58 -9.88 2.08 9.24
N PRO A 59 -9.37 1.42 10.30
CA PRO A 59 -7.93 1.25 10.48
C PRO A 59 -7.40 0.25 9.44
N VAL A 60 -6.38 0.67 8.69
CA VAL A 60 -5.68 -0.13 7.69
C VAL A 60 -4.22 -0.19 8.11
N THR A 61 -3.75 -1.39 8.45
CA THR A 61 -2.34 -1.66 8.71
C THR A 61 -1.58 -1.68 7.39
N LEU A 62 -0.57 -0.83 7.28
CA LEU A 62 0.26 -0.68 6.10
C LEU A 62 1.61 -1.39 6.34
N PRO A 63 2.04 -2.32 5.46
CA PRO A 63 3.36 -2.93 5.54
C PRO A 63 4.47 -1.89 5.29
N SER A 64 5.65 -2.06 5.88
CA SER A 64 6.71 -1.07 5.71
C SER A 64 7.12 -0.96 4.23
N PRO A 65 7.34 0.25 3.68
CA PRO A 65 7.77 0.41 2.29
C PRO A 65 9.08 -0.32 1.97
N ARG A 66 9.91 -0.56 2.99
CA ARG A 66 11.16 -1.32 2.90
C ARG A 66 10.93 -2.83 2.67
N GLU A 67 9.86 -3.38 3.24
CA GLU A 67 9.48 -4.79 3.07
C GLU A 67 8.87 -5.02 1.68
N LEU A 68 8.15 -4.02 1.17
CA LEU A 68 7.58 -4.05 -0.17
C LEU A 68 8.59 -3.72 -1.26
N ALA A 69 9.71 -3.06 -0.95
CA ALA A 69 10.69 -2.62 -1.94
C ALA A 69 11.08 -3.80 -2.85
N PRO A 70 10.94 -3.66 -4.18
CA PRO A 70 11.29 -4.74 -5.08
C PRO A 70 12.78 -5.05 -4.83
N SER A 71 13.08 -6.32 -4.54
CA SER A 71 14.46 -6.78 -4.40
C SER A 71 15.16 -6.34 -5.68
N LYS A 72 16.14 -5.42 -5.54
CA LYS A 72 16.80 -4.74 -6.67
C LYS A 72 17.01 -5.74 -7.80
N PRO A 73 16.60 -5.46 -9.05
CA PRO A 73 16.92 -6.37 -10.15
C PRO A 73 18.43 -6.53 -10.13
N LYS A 74 18.88 -7.77 -9.91
CA LYS A 74 20.29 -8.14 -9.98
C LYS A 74 20.65 -7.93 -11.44
N THR A 75 21.25 -6.78 -11.76
CA THR A 75 21.69 -6.47 -13.12
C THR A 75 22.74 -7.50 -13.50
N ILE A 76 22.32 -8.57 -14.14
CA ILE A 76 23.22 -9.51 -14.78
C ILE A 76 23.66 -8.79 -16.05
N ASN A 77 24.88 -8.26 -16.05
CA ASN A 77 25.52 -7.80 -17.26
C ASN A 77 25.76 -9.04 -18.14
N LEU A 78 25.00 -9.15 -19.23
CA LEU A 78 25.03 -10.24 -20.20
C LEU A 78 26.00 -9.96 -21.36
N TRP A 79 27.11 -9.28 -21.08
CA TRP A 79 28.12 -8.99 -22.10
C TRP A 79 29.42 -9.74 -21.78
N ASP A 80 29.69 -10.76 -22.59
CA ASP A 80 31.02 -11.22 -23.00
C ASP A 80 31.19 -10.83 -24.48
#